data_AF-A0A7V8QEL1-F1
#
_entry.id   AF-A0A7V8QEL1-F1
#
_cell.length_a   1.000
_cell.length_b   1.000
_cell.length_c   1.000
_cell.angle_alpha   90.00
_cell.angle_beta   90.00
_cell.angle_gamma   90.00
#
_symmetry.space_group_name_H-M   'P 1'
#
loop_
_entity.id
_entity.type
_entity.pdbx_description
1 polymer ?
#
loop_
_entity_poly.entity_id
_entity_poly.type
_entity_poly.pdbx_seq_one_letter_code
_entity_poly.pdbx_strand_id
1 'polypeptide(L)'
;MPTTKSTVLRPGHIPWVLAVLLLPWLTACESVKVVPIQMARISQFEVYEQTFQFTEAPWPPVQEQTLDQLRRVNAQMDSYLRFMVGPENWQALKDRYGMSTMREELLNRELRIRGFLHSVISLNPFRDERFHFEGAGRFFLIRERTGEILLNGDFHLIPKVHPVDQLKAGFIDVDVRQIITRIPGESTHLHDTTVRYRIHIDTARAHKDVYAIDYRAAHPVYLIEDPAHERTEDAALIGHLYFDERLADGKLIDLRGRELLRDDYRRPRTTRDATYE
;
A
#
# COMPACT_ATOMS: atom_id res chain seq x y z
N MET A 1 -43.70 30.65 -81.98
CA MET A 1 -43.31 31.87 -81.25
C MET A 1 -44.03 31.89 -79.91
N PRO A 2 -43.34 32.23 -78.82
CA PRO A 2 -43.73 31.88 -77.45
C PRO A 2 -44.38 33.05 -76.71
N THR A 3 -45.18 32.75 -75.69
CA THR A 3 -45.35 33.65 -74.54
C THR A 3 -45.29 32.84 -73.26
N THR A 4 -44.11 32.86 -72.67
CA THR A 4 -43.75 32.45 -71.31
C THR A 4 -44.57 33.26 -70.31
N LYS A 5 -45.36 32.60 -69.45
CA LYS A 5 -45.77 33.19 -68.17
C LYS A 5 -44.80 32.70 -67.10
N SER A 6 -44.01 33.67 -66.63
CA SER A 6 -43.18 33.63 -65.44
C SER A 6 -44.08 33.42 -64.21
N THR A 7 -43.86 32.32 -63.48
CA THR A 7 -44.33 32.17 -62.11
C THR A 7 -43.16 32.46 -61.19
N VAL A 8 -43.20 33.65 -60.60
CA VAL A 8 -42.26 34.16 -59.61
C VAL A 8 -42.27 33.25 -58.38
N LEU A 9 -41.13 32.65 -58.06
CA LEU A 9 -40.83 32.03 -56.78
C LEU A 9 -40.94 33.10 -55.69
N ARG A 10 -41.89 32.93 -54.75
CA ARG A 10 -41.89 33.71 -53.51
C ARG A 10 -40.88 33.09 -52.54
N PRO A 11 -39.93 33.87 -51.99
CA PRO A 11 -39.03 33.42 -50.95
C PRO A 11 -39.80 33.45 -49.64
N GLY A 12 -40.11 32.29 -49.07
CA GLY A 12 -40.92 32.24 -47.87
C GLY A 12 -40.76 30.93 -47.12
N HIS A 13 -39.89 30.95 -46.12
CA HIS A 13 -39.96 30.10 -44.93
C HIS A 13 -39.71 28.60 -45.09
N ILE A 14 -38.58 28.20 -45.66
CA ILE A 14 -37.95 26.90 -45.33
C ILE A 14 -36.43 27.12 -45.24
N PRO A 15 -35.90 27.49 -44.06
CA PRO A 15 -34.71 26.76 -43.59
C PRO A 15 -34.64 26.56 -42.06
N TRP A 16 -35.62 27.01 -41.27
CA TRP A 16 -35.52 26.94 -39.80
C TRP A 16 -35.93 25.58 -39.23
N VAL A 17 -36.93 24.92 -39.81
CA VAL A 17 -37.42 23.63 -39.30
C VAL A 17 -36.40 22.51 -39.50
N LEU A 18 -35.66 22.51 -40.62
CA LEU A 18 -34.57 21.57 -40.88
C LEU A 18 -33.33 21.84 -40.01
N ALA A 19 -33.00 23.11 -39.75
CA ALA A 19 -31.92 23.48 -38.84
C ALA A 19 -32.22 23.13 -37.37
N VAL A 20 -33.47 23.32 -36.93
CA VAL A 20 -33.93 23.00 -35.56
C VAL A 20 -34.06 21.49 -35.33
N LEU A 21 -34.34 20.69 -36.37
CA LEU A 21 -34.34 19.23 -36.26
C LEU A 21 -32.94 18.59 -36.32
N LEU A 22 -31.95 19.27 -36.88
CA LEU A 22 -30.54 18.83 -36.89
C LEU A 22 -29.78 19.22 -35.60
N LEU A 23 -30.20 20.28 -34.92
CA LEU A 23 -29.63 20.71 -33.62
C LEU A 23 -29.69 19.63 -32.52
N PRO A 24 -30.80 18.90 -32.28
CA PRO A 24 -30.83 17.86 -31.26
C PRO A 24 -29.98 16.63 -31.64
N TRP A 25 -29.71 16.40 -32.93
CA TRP A 25 -28.82 15.33 -33.39
C TRP A 25 -27.34 15.68 -33.27
N LEU A 26 -26.99 16.97 -33.39
CA LEU A 26 -25.62 17.45 -33.15
C LEU A 26 -25.28 17.54 -31.66
N THR A 27 -26.26 17.81 -30.79
CA THR A 27 -26.07 17.74 -29.32
C THR A 27 -26.10 16.31 -28.78
N ALA A 28 -26.66 15.34 -29.52
CA ALA A 28 -26.61 13.92 -29.15
C ALA A 28 -25.25 13.25 -29.44
N CYS A 29 -24.35 13.94 -30.16
CA CYS A 29 -22.97 13.51 -30.36
C CYS A 29 -22.00 14.11 -29.32
N GLU A 30 -22.46 15.00 -28.44
CA GLU A 30 -21.68 15.40 -27.28
C GLU A 30 -21.84 14.36 -26.17
N SER A 31 -20.71 13.77 -25.79
CA SER A 31 -20.49 12.91 -24.62
C SER A 31 -20.97 11.46 -24.68
N VAL A 32 -20.52 10.71 -25.69
CA VAL A 32 -19.85 9.45 -25.28
C VAL A 32 -18.42 9.85 -24.96
N LYS A 33 -18.22 10.38 -23.75
CA LYS A 33 -16.89 10.43 -23.14
C LYS A 33 -16.50 8.97 -22.90
N VAL A 34 -16.03 8.28 -23.93
CA VAL A 34 -15.16 7.12 -23.72
C VAL A 34 -13.87 7.71 -23.22
N VAL A 35 -13.84 8.04 -21.93
CA VAL A 35 -12.59 8.30 -21.23
C VAL A 35 -11.88 6.95 -21.29
N PRO A 36 -10.68 6.86 -21.90
CA PRO A 36 -9.92 5.63 -21.82
C PRO A 36 -9.76 5.31 -20.33
N ILE A 37 -10.26 4.14 -19.92
CA ILE A 37 -10.12 3.61 -18.57
C ILE A 37 -8.62 3.37 -18.36
N GLN A 38 -7.87 4.42 -17.98
CA GLN A 38 -6.81 4.21 -17.04
C GLN A 38 -7.54 3.67 -15.82
N MET A 39 -7.36 2.37 -15.55
CA MET A 39 -7.64 1.84 -14.21
C MET A 39 -7.18 2.90 -13.22
N ALA A 40 -8.03 3.32 -12.28
CA ALA A 40 -7.69 4.26 -11.23
C ALA A 40 -6.60 3.63 -10.36
N ARG A 41 -5.38 3.62 -10.92
CA ARG A 41 -4.21 2.88 -10.52
C ARG A 41 -3.19 3.94 -10.20
N ILE A 42 -2.89 4.06 -8.93
CA ILE A 42 -1.92 5.03 -8.44
C ILE A 42 -0.69 4.23 -8.08
N SER A 43 0.40 4.51 -8.80
CA SER A 43 1.71 3.92 -8.57
C SER A 43 2.53 4.89 -7.72
N GLN A 44 3.13 4.40 -6.64
CA GLN A 44 3.91 5.20 -5.71
C GLN A 44 5.22 4.49 -5.36
N PHE A 45 6.25 5.27 -5.06
CA PHE A 45 7.55 4.76 -4.63
C PHE A 45 7.89 5.35 -3.27
N GLU A 46 7.93 4.52 -2.22
CA GLU A 46 8.30 4.91 -0.87
C GLU A 46 9.75 4.57 -0.56
N VAL A 47 10.36 5.42 0.27
CA VAL A 47 11.53 5.06 1.07
C VAL A 47 11.05 4.96 2.51
N TYR A 48 11.50 3.92 3.21
CA TYR A 48 11.08 3.69 4.58
C TYR A 48 12.22 3.25 5.49
N GLU A 49 11.99 3.45 6.77
CA GLU A 49 12.80 2.91 7.86
C GLU A 49 11.89 2.17 8.85
N GLN A 50 12.32 1.00 9.31
CA GLN A 50 11.66 0.25 10.37
C GLN A 50 12.62 0.09 11.55
N THR A 51 12.09 0.33 12.74
CA THR A 51 12.75 0.14 14.03
C THR A 51 12.13 -1.04 14.76
N PHE A 52 12.87 -1.65 15.68
CA PHE A 52 12.37 -2.73 16.51
C PHE A 52 11.91 -2.22 17.88
N GLN A 53 10.90 -2.88 18.44
CA GLN A 53 10.40 -2.62 19.78
C GLN A 53 10.28 -3.93 20.55
N PHE A 54 11.08 -4.05 21.60
CA PHE A 54 11.06 -5.20 22.51
C PHE A 54 10.55 -4.82 23.90
N THR A 55 10.54 -3.54 24.23
CA THR A 55 10.20 -3.03 25.55
C THR A 55 9.43 -1.72 25.42
N GLU A 56 8.58 -1.42 26.38
CA GLU A 56 7.98 -0.09 26.49
C GLU A 56 9.06 0.90 26.95
N ALA A 57 9.19 2.04 26.26
CA ALA A 57 10.18 3.05 26.58
C ALA A 57 9.74 3.88 27.82
N PRO A 58 10.67 4.38 28.65
CA PRO A 58 12.13 4.25 28.54
C PRO A 58 12.66 2.95 29.14
N TRP A 59 13.58 2.30 28.43
CA TRP A 59 14.29 1.13 28.94
C TRP A 59 15.43 1.58 29.87
N PRO A 60 15.50 1.11 31.13
CA PRO A 60 16.53 1.53 32.06
C PRO A 60 17.93 1.07 31.60
N PRO A 61 19.03 1.72 32.03
CA PRO A 61 20.38 1.26 31.74
C PRO A 61 20.59 -0.19 32.17
N VAL A 62 21.43 -0.96 31.45
CA VAL A 62 21.69 -2.38 31.72
C VAL A 62 22.13 -2.64 33.17
N GLN A 63 22.83 -1.66 33.77
CA GLN A 63 23.34 -1.72 35.15
C GLN A 63 22.22 -1.70 36.21
N GLU A 64 21.03 -1.23 35.86
CA GLU A 64 19.87 -1.12 36.74
C GLU A 64 18.82 -2.23 36.49
N GLN A 65 19.09 -3.12 35.53
CA GLN A 65 18.17 -4.20 35.16
C GLN A 65 18.40 -5.45 36.01
N THR A 66 17.29 -6.09 36.41
CA THR A 66 17.37 -7.40 37.05
C THR A 66 17.76 -8.48 36.04
N LEU A 67 18.39 -9.55 36.51
CA LEU A 67 18.73 -10.71 35.66
C LEU A 67 17.50 -11.30 34.96
N ASP A 68 16.34 -11.27 35.61
CA ASP A 68 15.10 -11.78 35.03
C ASP A 68 14.53 -10.87 33.94
N GLN A 69 14.67 -9.54 34.06
CA GLN A 69 14.32 -8.60 33.00
C GLN A 69 15.21 -8.82 31.77
N LEU A 70 16.52 -8.95 31.96
CA LEU A 70 17.47 -9.23 30.89
C LEU A 70 17.16 -10.56 30.19
N ARG A 71 16.83 -11.61 30.95
CA ARG A 71 16.44 -12.92 30.38
C ARG A 71 15.18 -12.82 29.52
N ARG A 72 14.13 -12.14 29.99
CA ARG A 72 12.88 -11.98 29.25
C ARG A 72 13.08 -11.24 27.94
N VAL A 73 13.80 -10.12 27.97
CA VAL A 73 14.08 -9.33 26.76
C VAL A 73 14.96 -10.11 25.79
N ASN A 74 15.98 -10.81 26.28
CA ASN A 74 16.80 -11.67 25.41
C ASN A 74 15.96 -12.76 24.73
N ALA A 75 15.06 -13.40 25.47
CA ALA A 75 14.18 -14.44 24.93
C ALA A 75 13.21 -13.86 23.88
N GLN A 76 12.66 -12.67 24.13
CA GLN A 76 11.77 -11.99 23.19
C GLN A 76 12.52 -11.55 21.91
N MET A 77 13.71 -10.97 22.05
CA MET A 77 14.58 -10.62 20.92
C MET A 77 14.95 -11.84 20.09
N ASP A 78 15.35 -12.92 20.76
CA ASP A 78 15.70 -14.17 20.08
C ASP A 78 14.48 -14.74 19.34
N SER A 79 13.30 -14.74 19.97
CA SER A 79 12.06 -15.17 19.31
C SER A 79 11.76 -14.35 18.05
N TYR A 80 11.70 -13.02 18.16
CA TYR A 80 11.34 -12.16 17.05
C TYR A 80 12.37 -12.20 15.92
N LEU A 81 13.68 -12.21 16.24
CA LEU A 81 14.69 -12.23 15.20
C LEU A 81 14.83 -13.60 14.55
N ARG A 82 14.64 -14.70 15.28
CA ARG A 82 14.55 -16.03 14.64
C ARG A 82 13.37 -16.12 13.67
N PHE A 83 12.25 -15.47 13.98
CA PHE A 83 11.10 -15.40 13.09
C PHE A 83 11.33 -14.47 11.89
N MET A 84 11.88 -13.28 12.13
CA MET A 84 12.07 -12.24 11.11
C MET A 84 13.19 -12.58 10.14
N VAL A 85 14.35 -13.00 10.68
CA VAL A 85 15.55 -13.20 9.88
C VAL A 85 15.94 -14.66 9.67
N GLY A 86 15.28 -15.57 10.38
CA GLY A 86 15.57 -16.99 10.34
C GLY A 86 16.59 -17.40 11.42
N PRO A 87 16.47 -18.62 11.96
CA PRO A 87 17.31 -19.07 13.07
C PRO A 87 18.80 -19.12 12.70
N GLU A 88 19.12 -19.51 11.47
CA GLU A 88 20.50 -19.67 11.00
C GLU A 88 21.18 -18.31 10.81
N ASN A 89 20.52 -17.36 10.14
CA ASN A 89 21.04 -16.01 9.99
C ASN A 89 21.17 -15.31 11.34
N TRP A 90 20.18 -15.44 12.22
CA TRP A 90 20.25 -14.85 13.55
C TRP A 90 21.42 -15.42 14.37
N GLN A 91 21.63 -16.73 14.30
CA GLN A 91 22.76 -17.37 14.97
C GLN A 91 24.11 -16.85 14.42
N ALA A 92 24.24 -16.75 13.09
CA ALA A 92 25.45 -16.21 12.46
C ALA A 92 25.75 -14.77 12.89
N LEU A 93 24.72 -13.91 13.01
CA LEU A 93 24.88 -12.55 13.53
C LEU A 93 25.33 -12.54 15.00
N LYS A 94 24.75 -13.40 15.84
CA LYS A 94 25.15 -13.52 17.25
C LYS A 94 26.61 -14.00 17.39
N ASP A 95 27.02 -14.97 16.59
CA ASP A 95 28.38 -15.52 16.63
C ASP A 95 29.42 -14.49 16.20
N ARG A 96 29.08 -13.63 15.23
CA ARG A 96 29.97 -12.58 14.72
C ARG A 96 30.08 -11.36 15.63
N TYR A 97 28.97 -10.84 16.14
CA TYR A 97 28.94 -9.55 16.85
C TYR A 97 28.78 -9.67 18.37
N GLY A 98 28.38 -10.84 18.85
CA GLY A 98 28.09 -11.10 20.25
C GLY A 98 26.68 -10.65 20.67
N MET A 99 26.01 -11.47 21.48
CA MET A 99 24.64 -11.21 21.92
C MET A 99 24.48 -9.91 22.74
N SER A 100 25.49 -9.53 23.55
CA SER A 100 25.41 -8.30 24.35
C SER A 100 25.37 -7.05 23.47
N THR A 101 26.28 -6.98 22.48
CA THR A 101 26.35 -5.87 21.52
C THR A 101 25.05 -5.75 20.73
N MET A 102 24.56 -6.88 20.17
CA MET A 102 23.35 -6.89 19.38
C MET A 102 22.12 -6.44 20.18
N ARG A 103 22.01 -6.89 21.43
CA ARG A 103 20.94 -6.45 22.34
C ARG A 103 20.99 -4.95 22.60
N GLU A 104 22.16 -4.41 22.92
CA GLU A 104 22.32 -2.97 23.17
C GLU A 104 21.93 -2.16 21.93
N GLU A 105 22.42 -2.56 20.76
CA GLU A 105 22.08 -1.90 19.49
C GLU A 105 20.57 -2.00 19.16
N LEU A 106 19.92 -3.13 19.45
CA LEU A 106 18.47 -3.28 19.29
C LEU A 106 17.66 -2.41 20.27
N LEU A 107 18.04 -2.39 21.55
CA LEU A 107 17.36 -1.59 22.59
C LEU A 107 17.50 -0.10 22.33
N ASN A 108 18.65 0.34 21.81
CA ASN A 108 18.91 1.73 21.46
C ASN A 108 18.37 2.12 20.07
N ARG A 109 17.70 1.20 19.35
CA ARG A 109 17.21 1.43 17.97
C ARG A 109 18.33 1.82 16.99
N GLU A 110 19.53 1.30 17.20
CA GLU A 110 20.69 1.45 16.33
C GLU A 110 20.74 0.37 15.24
N LEU A 111 19.95 -0.69 15.39
CA LEU A 111 19.66 -1.65 14.32
C LEU A 111 18.33 -1.31 13.66
N ARG A 112 18.37 -1.04 12.35
CA ARG A 112 17.21 -0.57 11.59
C ARG A 112 17.09 -1.29 10.26
N ILE A 113 15.87 -1.49 9.81
CA ILE A 113 15.61 -1.93 8.44
C ILE A 113 15.39 -0.66 7.60
N ARG A 114 16.18 -0.45 6.56
CA ARG A 114 15.90 0.59 5.55
C ARG A 114 15.53 -0.06 4.23
N GLY A 115 14.55 0.50 3.54
CA GLY A 115 14.09 -0.09 2.31
C GLY A 115 13.41 0.89 1.38
N PHE A 116 13.04 0.35 0.23
CA PHE A 116 12.21 1.03 -0.74
C PHE A 116 11.04 0.14 -1.13
N LEU A 117 9.89 0.74 -1.33
CA LEU A 117 8.64 0.09 -1.70
C LEU A 117 8.12 0.72 -2.99
N HIS A 118 7.89 -0.09 -4.01
CA HIS A 118 7.02 0.31 -5.10
C HIS A 118 5.63 -0.27 -4.85
N SER A 119 4.64 0.57 -4.61
CA SER A 119 3.27 0.17 -4.33
C SER A 119 2.32 0.69 -5.39
N VAL A 120 1.21 -0.03 -5.52
CA VAL A 120 0.12 0.27 -6.42
C VAL A 120 -1.17 0.12 -5.64
N ILE A 121 -2.00 1.17 -5.70
CA ILE A 121 -3.39 1.11 -5.27
C ILE A 121 -4.25 1.12 -6.52
N SER A 122 -5.20 0.18 -6.62
CA SER A 122 -6.17 0.15 -7.71
C SER A 122 -7.60 -0.07 -7.21
N LEU A 123 -8.56 0.65 -7.78
CA LEU A 123 -9.98 0.42 -7.49
C LEU A 123 -10.45 -0.93 -8.03
N ASN A 124 -11.30 -1.64 -7.29
CA ASN A 124 -11.91 -2.86 -7.78
C ASN A 124 -13.02 -2.51 -8.80
N PRO A 125 -12.96 -3.01 -10.04
CA PRO A 125 -13.91 -2.62 -11.09
C PRO A 125 -15.32 -3.17 -10.88
N PHE A 126 -15.50 -4.20 -10.06
CA PHE A 126 -16.78 -4.85 -9.80
C PHE A 126 -17.45 -4.42 -8.49
N ARG A 127 -16.68 -3.83 -7.58
CA ARG A 127 -17.10 -3.44 -6.22
C ARG A 127 -16.43 -2.12 -5.87
N ASP A 128 -17.13 -1.00 -6.07
CA ASP A 128 -16.60 0.36 -5.89
C ASP A 128 -16.28 0.71 -4.43
N GLU A 129 -16.78 -0.09 -3.49
CA GLU A 129 -16.47 -0.05 -2.08
C GLU A 129 -15.16 -0.78 -1.71
N ARG A 130 -14.42 -1.29 -2.70
CA ARG A 130 -13.19 -2.07 -2.50
C ARG A 130 -12.03 -1.58 -3.37
N PHE A 131 -10.82 -1.76 -2.86
CA PHE A 131 -9.57 -1.50 -3.57
C PHE A 131 -8.56 -2.62 -3.35
N HIS A 132 -7.60 -2.71 -4.25
CA HIS A 132 -6.43 -3.59 -4.16
C HIS A 132 -5.23 -2.76 -3.77
N PHE A 133 -4.41 -3.31 -2.87
CA PHE A 133 -3.09 -2.78 -2.57
C PHE A 133 -2.05 -3.86 -2.84
N GLU A 134 -1.14 -3.58 -3.76
CA GLU A 134 -0.10 -4.51 -4.19
C GLU A 134 1.24 -3.78 -4.27
N GLY A 135 2.35 -4.49 -4.18
CA GLY A 135 3.65 -3.85 -4.21
C GLY A 135 4.79 -4.81 -3.94
N ALA A 136 6.00 -4.33 -4.24
CA ALA A 136 7.23 -5.05 -3.98
C ALA A 136 8.36 -4.07 -3.72
N GLY A 137 9.41 -4.54 -3.07
CA GLY A 137 10.54 -3.69 -2.70
C GLY A 137 11.73 -4.49 -2.22
N ARG A 138 12.74 -3.76 -1.75
CA ARG A 138 13.92 -4.34 -1.11
C ARG A 138 14.17 -3.66 0.22
N PHE A 139 14.82 -4.39 1.11
CA PHE A 139 15.19 -3.91 2.41
C PHE A 139 16.61 -4.35 2.80
N PHE A 140 17.19 -3.60 3.73
CA PHE A 140 18.51 -3.79 4.27
C PHE A 140 18.44 -3.63 5.78
N LEU A 141 18.89 -4.63 6.54
CA LEU A 141 19.14 -4.49 7.97
C LEU A 141 20.50 -3.81 8.14
N ILE A 142 20.53 -2.63 8.74
CA ILE A 142 21.71 -1.78 8.85
C ILE A 142 22.02 -1.49 10.31
N ARG A 143 23.31 -1.47 10.63
CA ARG A 143 23.84 -0.94 11.89
C ARG A 143 24.10 0.54 11.73
N GLU A 144 23.33 1.39 12.40
CA GLU A 144 23.44 2.84 12.26
C GLU A 144 24.81 3.34 12.72
N ARG A 145 25.37 2.74 13.77
CA ARG A 145 26.68 3.11 14.33
C ARG A 145 27.83 2.97 13.33
N THR A 146 27.77 1.97 12.45
CA THR A 146 28.87 1.62 11.54
C THR A 146 28.54 1.77 10.06
N GLY A 147 27.26 1.91 9.71
CA GLY A 147 26.76 1.86 8.33
C GLY A 147 26.81 0.46 7.69
N GLU A 148 27.15 -0.58 8.46
CA GLU A 148 27.29 -1.94 7.96
C GLU A 148 25.92 -2.55 7.63
N ILE A 149 25.79 -3.14 6.45
CA ILE A 149 24.61 -3.92 6.04
C ILE A 149 24.78 -5.33 6.60
N LEU A 150 23.91 -5.71 7.54
CA LEU A 150 23.92 -7.03 8.15
C LEU A 150 23.15 -8.06 7.36
N LEU A 151 22.04 -7.67 6.74
CA LEU A 151 21.16 -8.53 5.94
C LEU A 151 20.54 -7.70 4.84
N ASN A 152 20.14 -8.35 3.75
CA ASN A 152 19.24 -7.76 2.78
C ASN A 152 18.18 -8.77 2.36
N GLY A 153 17.14 -8.25 1.74
CA GLY A 153 16.08 -9.07 1.21
C GLY A 153 15.18 -8.29 0.28
N ASP A 154 14.28 -9.05 -0.34
CA ASP A 154 13.17 -8.54 -1.10
C ASP A 154 11.90 -8.68 -0.26
N PHE A 155 10.91 -7.83 -0.48
CA PHE A 155 9.60 -8.04 0.12
C PHE A 155 8.49 -7.81 -0.90
N HIS A 156 7.37 -8.48 -0.66
CA HIS A 156 6.18 -8.43 -1.49
C HIS A 156 4.97 -8.17 -0.60
N LEU A 157 4.14 -7.20 -0.95
CA LEU A 157 2.83 -7.04 -0.33
C LEU A 157 1.98 -8.23 -0.77
N ILE A 158 1.43 -8.97 0.19
CA ILE A 158 0.52 -10.07 -0.09
C ILE A 158 -0.77 -9.45 -0.64
N PRO A 159 -1.17 -9.75 -1.89
CA PRO A 159 -2.31 -9.10 -2.51
C PRO A 159 -3.59 -9.34 -1.70
N LYS A 160 -4.21 -8.25 -1.26
CA LYS A 160 -5.44 -8.28 -0.47
C LYS A 160 -6.44 -7.26 -1.02
N VAL A 161 -7.72 -7.60 -0.91
CA VAL A 161 -8.83 -6.70 -1.23
C VAL A 161 -9.25 -5.99 0.05
N HIS A 162 -9.15 -4.68 0.06
CA HIS A 162 -9.46 -3.84 1.21
C HIS A 162 -10.81 -3.12 1.00
N PRO A 163 -11.65 -3.01 2.05
CA PRO A 163 -12.78 -2.10 2.02
C PRO A 163 -12.29 -0.66 2.11
N VAL A 164 -12.90 0.25 1.36
CA VAL A 164 -12.59 1.70 1.42
C VAL A 164 -12.80 2.26 2.83
N ASP A 165 -13.68 1.67 3.64
CA ASP A 165 -13.93 2.09 5.01
C ASP A 165 -12.70 1.96 5.94
N GLN A 166 -11.71 1.12 5.61
CA GLN A 166 -10.43 1.12 6.33
C GLN A 166 -9.71 2.47 6.22
N LEU A 167 -9.66 3.05 5.01
CA LEU A 167 -9.05 4.38 4.80
C LEU A 167 -9.77 5.47 5.62
N LYS A 168 -11.10 5.37 5.73
CA LYS A 168 -11.90 6.29 6.55
C LYS A 168 -11.66 6.10 8.05
N ALA A 169 -11.39 4.87 8.48
CA ALA A 169 -11.01 4.55 9.85
C ALA A 169 -9.58 5.00 10.20
N GLY A 170 -8.81 5.51 9.23
CA GLY A 170 -7.48 6.08 9.45
C GLY A 170 -6.33 5.07 9.36
N PHE A 171 -6.55 3.86 8.83
CA PHE A 171 -5.48 2.90 8.63
C PHE A 171 -5.78 1.88 7.53
N ILE A 172 -4.74 1.20 7.04
CA ILE A 172 -4.84 -0.01 6.22
C ILE A 172 -3.86 -1.06 6.77
N ASP A 173 -4.35 -2.28 6.95
CA ASP A 173 -3.53 -3.40 7.43
C ASP A 173 -3.04 -4.22 6.23
N VAL A 174 -1.73 -4.25 6.02
CA VAL A 174 -1.08 -4.81 4.84
C VAL A 174 -0.15 -5.93 5.26
N ASP A 175 -0.38 -7.12 4.74
CA ASP A 175 0.50 -8.26 5.02
C ASP A 175 1.67 -8.26 4.02
N VAL A 176 2.87 -8.47 4.54
CA VAL A 176 4.13 -8.34 3.81
C VAL A 176 4.94 -9.60 3.97
N ARG A 177 5.21 -10.26 2.86
CA ARG A 177 6.14 -11.37 2.76
C ARG A 177 7.56 -10.84 2.59
N GLN A 178 8.47 -11.20 3.48
CA GLN A 178 9.88 -10.80 3.46
C GLN A 178 10.74 -12.01 3.14
N ILE A 179 11.61 -11.89 2.13
CA ILE A 179 12.48 -12.96 1.64
C ILE A 179 13.93 -12.49 1.76
N ILE A 180 14.71 -13.13 2.61
CA ILE A 180 16.12 -12.83 2.80
C ILE A 180 16.94 -13.59 1.76
N THR A 181 17.73 -12.87 0.98
CA THR A 181 18.40 -13.46 -0.20
C THR A 181 19.92 -13.50 -0.07
N ARG A 182 20.64 -12.37 0.08
CA ARG A 182 22.11 -12.42 0.10
C ARG A 182 22.83 -11.16 0.61
N ILE A 183 23.54 -11.28 1.73
CA ILE A 183 24.60 -10.34 2.12
C ILE A 183 25.77 -10.48 1.13
N PRO A 184 26.25 -9.39 0.50
CA PRO A 184 27.46 -9.44 -0.31
C PRO A 184 28.68 -9.91 0.52
N GLY A 185 29.35 -10.97 0.06
CA GLY A 185 30.59 -11.47 0.70
C GLY A 185 30.40 -12.52 1.80
N GLU A 186 29.18 -12.90 2.15
CA GLU A 186 28.90 -13.83 3.25
C GLU A 186 27.92 -14.94 2.87
N SER A 187 27.90 -16.02 3.65
CA SER A 187 26.87 -17.05 3.58
C SER A 187 25.59 -16.53 4.22
N THR A 188 24.57 -16.28 3.42
CA THR A 188 23.22 -15.95 3.89
C THR A 188 22.32 -17.15 3.65
N HIS A 189 21.56 -17.52 4.67
CA HIS A 189 20.56 -18.57 4.58
C HIS A 189 19.25 -17.98 4.06
N LEU A 190 18.64 -18.64 3.07
CA LEU A 190 17.33 -18.22 2.57
C LEU A 190 16.30 -18.37 3.69
N HIS A 191 15.60 -17.28 4.01
CA HIS A 191 14.52 -17.28 5.00
C HIS A 191 13.35 -16.47 4.47
N ASP A 192 12.14 -16.94 4.75
CA ASP A 192 10.91 -16.33 4.32
C ASP A 192 9.98 -16.18 5.52
N THR A 193 9.40 -15.00 5.67
CA THR A 193 8.54 -14.65 6.80
C THR A 193 7.43 -13.71 6.37
N THR A 194 6.37 -13.63 7.16
CA THR A 194 5.26 -12.70 6.91
C THR A 194 5.01 -11.84 8.15
N VAL A 195 4.89 -10.53 7.93
CA VAL A 195 4.57 -9.53 8.94
C VAL A 195 3.40 -8.67 8.49
N ARG A 196 2.68 -8.06 9.43
CA ARG A 196 1.59 -7.13 9.15
C ARG A 196 2.03 -5.71 9.42
N TYR A 197 1.88 -4.82 8.45
CA TYR A 197 2.08 -3.39 8.61
C TYR A 197 0.71 -2.72 8.74
N ARG A 198 0.51 -1.95 9.81
CA ARG A 198 -0.63 -1.03 9.93
C ARG A 198 -0.20 0.35 9.43
N ILE A 199 -0.52 0.64 8.18
CA ILE A 199 -0.22 1.95 7.58
C ILE A 199 -1.30 2.93 7.99
N HIS A 200 -0.91 4.01 8.65
CA HIS A 200 -1.82 5.08 9.08
C HIS A 200 -2.11 6.02 7.94
N ILE A 201 -3.35 6.50 7.92
CA ILE A 201 -3.90 7.37 6.90
C ILE A 201 -4.23 8.71 7.56
N ASP A 202 -3.76 9.80 6.95
CA ASP A 202 -4.06 11.16 7.39
C ASP A 202 -5.50 11.51 7.00
N THR A 203 -6.41 11.33 7.96
CA THR A 203 -7.83 11.62 7.79
C THR A 203 -8.12 13.12 7.87
N ALA A 204 -7.24 13.94 8.43
CA ALA A 204 -7.42 15.39 8.49
C ALA A 204 -7.26 16.04 7.11
N ARG A 205 -6.40 15.46 6.26
CA ARG A 205 -6.25 15.84 4.84
C ARG A 205 -7.25 15.16 3.92
N ALA A 206 -8.08 14.24 4.43
CA ALA A 206 -9.02 13.52 3.60
C ALA A 206 -10.12 14.45 3.09
N HIS A 207 -10.32 14.47 1.77
CA HIS A 207 -11.35 15.29 1.14
C HIS A 207 -11.89 14.63 -0.12
N LYS A 208 -13.21 14.44 -0.18
CA LYS A 208 -13.93 13.86 -1.34
C LYS A 208 -13.26 12.58 -1.86
N ASP A 209 -13.05 11.60 -0.98
CA ASP A 209 -12.44 10.30 -1.29
C ASP A 209 -10.97 10.35 -1.78
N VAL A 210 -10.27 11.45 -1.50
CA VAL A 210 -8.81 11.53 -1.60
C VAL A 210 -8.24 11.34 -0.20
N TYR A 211 -7.33 10.40 -0.03
CA TYR A 211 -6.64 10.10 1.23
C TYR A 211 -5.12 10.27 1.05
N ALA A 212 -4.38 10.34 2.15
CA ALA A 212 -2.92 10.35 2.13
C ALA A 212 -2.40 9.41 3.23
N ILE A 213 -1.25 8.77 3.00
CA ILE A 213 -0.52 8.09 4.08
C ILE A 213 -0.07 9.17 5.08
N ASP A 214 -0.16 8.88 6.37
CA ASP A 214 0.37 9.76 7.41
C ASP A 214 1.87 9.54 7.57
N TYR A 215 2.69 10.33 6.86
CA TYR A 215 4.15 10.24 6.89
C TYR A 215 4.76 10.66 8.24
N ARG A 216 3.99 11.33 9.11
CA ARG A 216 4.45 11.78 10.43
C ARG A 216 4.17 10.75 11.52
N ALA A 217 3.29 9.79 11.24
CA ALA A 217 2.94 8.74 12.18
C ALA A 217 3.95 7.59 12.14
N ALA A 218 4.16 6.99 13.31
CA ALA A 218 4.80 5.68 13.40
C ALA A 218 3.78 4.61 13.00
N HIS A 219 4.08 3.81 11.99
CA HIS A 219 3.21 2.74 11.49
C HIS A 219 3.55 1.42 12.19
N PRO A 220 2.65 0.85 13.01
CA PRO A 220 2.93 -0.37 13.76
C PRO A 220 3.23 -1.56 12.85
N VAL A 221 4.22 -2.36 13.25
CA VAL A 221 4.59 -3.62 12.58
C VAL A 221 4.34 -4.77 13.55
N TYR A 222 3.55 -5.74 13.10
CA TYR A 222 3.16 -6.90 13.90
C TYR A 222 3.69 -8.19 13.31
N LEU A 223 4.03 -9.12 14.21
CA LEU A 223 4.36 -10.50 13.87
C LEU A 223 3.07 -11.31 13.76
N ILE A 224 2.95 -12.09 12.68
CA ILE A 224 1.81 -12.99 12.45
C ILE A 224 2.29 -14.40 12.77
N GLU A 225 2.06 -14.88 14.01
CA GLU A 225 2.50 -16.21 14.43
C GLU A 225 1.69 -17.34 13.76
N ASP A 226 0.41 -17.09 13.49
CA ASP A 226 -0.46 -17.99 12.72
C ASP A 226 -1.14 -17.23 11.56
N PRO A 227 -0.77 -17.51 10.29
CA PRO A 227 -1.40 -16.92 9.12
C PRO A 227 -2.91 -17.16 9.00
N ALA A 228 -3.44 -18.19 9.68
CA ALA A 228 -4.87 -18.50 9.69
C ALA A 228 -5.67 -17.65 10.70
N HIS A 229 -5.01 -16.99 11.65
CA HIS A 229 -5.65 -16.11 12.63
C HIS A 229 -5.63 -14.66 12.13
N GLU A 230 -6.73 -14.23 11.51
CA GLU A 230 -6.89 -12.85 11.00
C GLU A 230 -7.03 -11.79 12.11
N ARG A 231 -7.15 -12.19 13.39
CA ARG A 231 -7.42 -11.27 14.50
C ARG A 231 -6.18 -10.48 14.90
N THR A 232 -6.29 -9.16 14.88
CA THR A 232 -5.26 -8.20 15.31
C THR A 232 -4.94 -8.22 16.80
N GLU A 233 -5.76 -8.89 17.61
CA GLU A 233 -5.59 -8.95 19.07
C GLU A 233 -4.49 -9.95 19.51
N ASP A 234 -4.13 -10.89 18.64
CA ASP A 234 -3.10 -11.92 18.91
C ASP A 234 -1.73 -11.59 18.27
N ALA A 235 -1.62 -10.44 17.59
CA ALA A 235 -0.43 -10.07 16.84
C ALA A 235 0.56 -9.28 17.71
N ALA A 236 1.76 -9.83 17.91
CA ALA A 236 2.78 -9.18 18.74
C ALA A 236 3.38 -7.97 18.01
N LEU A 237 3.31 -6.77 18.63
CA LEU A 237 4.00 -5.58 18.12
C LEU A 237 5.51 -5.80 18.18
N ILE A 238 6.17 -5.75 17.03
CA ILE A 238 7.62 -5.96 16.92
C ILE A 238 8.39 -4.70 16.58
N GLY A 239 7.70 -3.61 16.22
CA GLY A 239 8.36 -2.39 15.80
C GLY A 239 7.45 -1.38 15.14
N HIS A 240 8.09 -0.37 14.58
CA HIS A 240 7.43 0.73 13.88
C HIS A 240 8.15 1.04 12.58
N LEU A 241 7.36 1.26 11.54
CA LEU A 241 7.74 1.70 10.21
C LEU A 241 7.50 3.21 10.09
N TYR A 242 8.40 3.90 9.41
CA TYR A 242 8.34 5.33 9.12
C TYR A 242 8.64 5.53 7.64
N PHE A 243 7.83 6.32 6.95
CA PHE A 243 8.11 6.72 5.57
C PHE A 243 8.91 8.02 5.53
N ASP A 244 9.65 8.22 4.44
CA ASP A 244 10.40 9.46 4.22
C ASP A 244 9.45 10.64 4.00
N GLU A 245 9.35 11.51 5.01
CA GLU A 245 8.47 12.69 5.01
C GLU A 245 8.70 13.62 3.81
N ARG A 246 9.89 13.61 3.20
CA ARG A 246 10.19 14.43 2.01
C ARG A 246 9.31 14.06 0.82
N LEU A 247 8.68 12.89 0.85
CA LEU A 247 7.79 12.39 -0.20
C LEU A 247 6.30 12.70 0.07
N ALA A 248 5.96 13.30 1.23
CA ALA A 248 4.58 13.42 1.72
C ALA A 248 3.66 14.31 0.87
N ASP A 249 4.19 15.35 0.22
CA ASP A 249 3.38 16.36 -0.48
C ASP A 249 2.90 15.91 -1.87
N GLY A 250 3.53 14.87 -2.44
CA GLY A 250 3.26 14.42 -3.81
C GLY A 250 2.35 13.20 -3.92
N LYS A 251 1.92 12.61 -2.79
CA LYS A 251 1.37 11.24 -2.78
C LYS A 251 0.00 11.17 -2.16
N LEU A 252 -0.97 10.81 -3.00
CA LEU A 252 -2.37 10.75 -2.65
C LEU A 252 -2.97 9.43 -3.12
N ILE A 253 -3.89 8.91 -2.33
CA ILE A 253 -4.77 7.80 -2.66
C ILE A 253 -6.08 8.45 -3.16
N ASP A 254 -6.14 8.74 -4.45
CA ASP A 254 -7.29 9.37 -5.09
C ASP A 254 -8.29 8.31 -5.55
N LEU A 255 -9.41 8.20 -4.85
CA LEU A 255 -10.52 7.33 -5.22
C LEU A 255 -11.66 8.10 -5.90
N ARG A 256 -11.45 9.36 -6.30
CA ARG A 256 -12.43 10.12 -7.09
C ARG A 256 -12.62 9.43 -8.43
N GLY A 257 -13.87 9.37 -8.88
CA GLY A 257 -14.21 8.64 -10.11
C GLY A 257 -14.54 7.16 -9.90
N ARG A 258 -14.58 6.67 -8.66
CA ARG A 258 -15.14 5.32 -8.36
C ARG A 258 -16.54 5.10 -8.96
N GLU A 259 -17.35 6.16 -8.99
CA GLU A 259 -18.73 6.13 -9.53
C GLU A 259 -18.74 5.93 -11.05
N LEU A 260 -17.71 6.43 -11.76
CA LEU A 260 -17.57 6.27 -13.20
C LEU A 260 -17.23 4.81 -13.57
N LEU A 261 -16.46 4.11 -12.72
CA LEU A 261 -16.19 2.68 -12.92
C LEU A 261 -17.49 1.87 -12.90
N ARG A 262 -18.39 2.15 -11.94
CA ARG A 262 -19.66 1.42 -11.81
C ARG A 262 -20.49 1.49 -13.08
N ASP A 263 -20.62 2.66 -13.69
CA ASP A 263 -21.53 2.86 -14.81
C ASP A 263 -20.94 2.35 -16.14
N ASP A 264 -19.61 2.28 -16.28
CA ASP A 264 -18.93 1.73 -17.46
C ASP A 264 -18.79 0.19 -17.43
N TYR A 265 -18.61 -0.42 -16.25
CA TYR A 265 -18.62 -1.89 -16.09
C TYR A 265 -20.03 -2.47 -16.02
N ARG A 266 -21.06 -1.64 -15.83
CA ARG A 266 -22.47 -1.98 -16.07
C ARG A 266 -22.74 -2.10 -17.57
N ARG A 267 -22.11 -3.06 -18.26
CA ARG A 267 -22.67 -3.51 -19.54
C ARG A 267 -24.08 -4.09 -19.32
N PRO A 268 -25.00 -3.88 -20.27
CA PRO A 268 -26.42 -4.02 -20.06
C PRO A 268 -26.77 -5.46 -19.69
N ARG A 269 -27.76 -5.64 -18.82
CA ARG A 269 -28.50 -6.89 -18.66
C ARG A 269 -29.15 -7.24 -20.01
N THR A 270 -28.38 -7.81 -20.92
CA THR A 270 -28.88 -8.50 -22.10
C THR A 270 -28.82 -9.99 -21.81
N THR A 271 -29.98 -10.52 -21.39
CA THR A 271 -30.48 -11.89 -21.64
C THR A 271 -29.41 -12.98 -21.74
N ARG A 272 -29.07 -13.57 -20.60
CA ARG A 272 -28.61 -14.95 -20.38
C ARG A 272 -28.34 -15.07 -18.86
N ASP A 273 -29.38 -15.08 -18.03
CA ASP A 273 -29.95 -16.35 -17.54
C ASP A 273 -29.78 -17.52 -18.51
N ALA A 274 -28.58 -18.11 -18.50
CA ALA A 274 -28.38 -19.48 -18.90
C ALA A 274 -27.18 -20.01 -18.11
N THR A 275 -27.52 -20.67 -17.00
CA THR A 275 -26.80 -21.81 -16.39
C THR A 275 -25.31 -21.63 -16.16
N TYR A 276 -24.93 -21.37 -14.91
CA TYR A 276 -23.95 -22.21 -14.21
C TYR A 276 -24.33 -22.19 -12.72
N GLU A 277 -24.98 -23.27 -12.28
CA GLU A 277 -24.91 -23.78 -10.90
C GLU A 277 -23.50 -24.34 -10.63
#